data_AF-A0A350DAG7-F1
#
_entry.id   AF-A0A350DAG7-F1
#
_cell.length_a   1.000
_cell.length_b   1.000
_cell.length_c   1.000
_cell.angle_alpha   90.00
_cell.angle_beta   90.00
_cell.angle_gamma   90.00
#
_symmetry.space_group_name_H-M   'P 1'
#
loop_
_entity.id
_entity.type
_entity.pdbx_description
1 polymer ?
#
loop_
_entity_poly.entity_id
_entity_poly.type
_entity_poly.pdbx_seq_one_letter_code
_entity_poly.pdbx_strand_id
1 'polypeptide(L)'
;MLRHKSTLKRARQTEKRRARNVAYRSRIKTLTKRVNERLKEGDKEKTETTLRLLVSVIDKAVQKGIIHKNTASRKKSNIAQKVNKSFLSAHSASLSKAQELGDEASSPVT
;
A
#
# COMPACT_ATOMS: atom_id res chain seq x y z
N MET A 1 32.25 14.31 -21.96
CA MET A 1 31.52 14.65 -23.21
C MET A 1 31.19 13.36 -23.97
N LEU A 2 29.94 13.18 -24.43
CA LEU A 2 29.54 11.98 -25.19
C LEU A 2 30.07 12.08 -26.63
N ARG A 3 31.18 11.37 -26.91
CA ARG A 3 31.90 11.51 -28.19
C ARG A 3 31.32 10.71 -29.36
N HIS A 4 30.57 9.63 -29.10
CA HIS A 4 30.02 8.77 -30.15
C HIS A 4 28.52 8.99 -30.37
N LYS A 5 28.08 8.94 -31.63
CA LYS A 5 26.68 9.12 -32.06
C LYS A 5 25.73 8.14 -31.34
N SER A 6 26.17 6.91 -31.10
CA SER A 6 25.42 5.89 -30.36
C SER A 6 25.15 6.31 -28.92
N THR A 7 26.13 6.88 -28.24
CA THR A 7 26.02 7.30 -26.84
C THR A 7 25.07 8.50 -26.69
N LEU A 8 25.12 9.47 -27.61
CA LEU A 8 24.15 10.58 -27.66
C LEU A 8 22.70 10.10 -27.89
N LYS A 9 22.50 9.05 -28.69
CA LYS A 9 21.17 8.42 -28.86
C LYS A 9 20.71 7.75 -27.57
N ARG A 10 21.60 7.04 -26.86
CA ARG A 10 21.27 6.40 -25.58
C ARG A 10 20.91 7.42 -24.50
N ALA A 11 21.64 8.54 -24.41
CA ALA A 11 21.33 9.61 -23.46
C ALA A 11 19.89 10.12 -23.63
N ARG A 12 19.49 10.46 -24.86
CA ARG A 12 18.11 10.89 -25.20
C ARG A 12 17.05 9.85 -24.85
N GLN A 13 17.34 8.55 -25.08
CA GLN A 13 16.43 7.47 -24.70
C GLN A 13 16.28 7.34 -23.18
N THR A 14 17.39 7.47 -22.45
CA THR A 14 17.44 7.37 -20.99
C THR A 14 16.62 8.48 -20.34
N GLU A 15 16.71 9.72 -20.82
CA GLU A 15 15.91 10.84 -20.31
C GLU A 15 14.41 10.58 -20.44
N LYS A 16 13.96 10.12 -21.62
CA LYS A 16 12.54 9.77 -21.85
C LYS A 16 12.07 8.62 -20.96
N ARG A 17 12.93 7.61 -20.73
CA ARG A 17 12.63 6.50 -19.79
C ARG A 17 12.60 6.98 -18.35
N ARG A 18 13.54 7.86 -17.96
CA ARG A 18 13.61 8.44 -16.61
C ARG A 18 12.36 9.24 -16.28
N ALA A 19 11.90 10.12 -17.17
CA ALA A 19 10.70 10.91 -16.96
C ALA A 19 9.47 10.03 -16.66
N ARG A 20 9.26 8.97 -17.47
CA ARG A 20 8.20 7.99 -17.23
C ARG A 20 8.38 7.27 -15.90
N ASN A 21 9.57 6.75 -15.61
CA ASN A 21 9.83 5.99 -14.40
C ASN A 21 9.63 6.82 -13.13
N VAL A 22 10.05 8.09 -13.16
CA VAL A 22 9.87 9.03 -12.04
C VAL A 22 8.38 9.27 -11.77
N ALA A 23 7.58 9.52 -12.81
CA ALA A 23 6.14 9.76 -12.67
C ALA A 23 5.38 8.57 -12.05
N TYR A 24 5.68 7.33 -12.47
CA TYR A 24 5.05 6.15 -11.88
C TYR A 24 5.52 5.91 -10.44
N ARG A 25 6.81 6.09 -10.17
CA ARG A 25 7.36 5.91 -8.80
C ARG A 25 6.81 6.94 -7.83
N SER A 26 6.69 8.20 -8.25
CA SER A 26 6.08 9.25 -7.43
C SER A 26 4.61 8.95 -7.18
N ARG A 27 3.84 8.55 -8.21
CA ARG A 27 2.44 8.17 -8.06
C ARG A 27 2.24 7.04 -7.06
N ILE A 28 3.04 5.98 -7.13
CA ILE A 28 2.99 4.87 -6.15
C ILE A 28 3.29 5.39 -4.74
N LYS A 29 4.31 6.24 -4.58
CA LYS A 29 4.69 6.82 -3.28
C LYS A 29 3.55 7.68 -2.70
N THR A 30 2.93 8.53 -3.51
CA THR A 30 1.81 9.39 -3.10
C THR A 30 0.60 8.58 -2.69
N LEU A 31 0.20 7.58 -3.49
CA LEU A 31 -0.93 6.72 -3.14
C LEU A 31 -0.66 5.91 -1.86
N THR A 32 0.57 5.43 -1.68
CA THR A 32 0.96 4.75 -0.43
C THR A 32 0.82 5.67 0.79
N LYS A 33 1.20 6.95 0.67
CA LYS A 33 1.03 7.94 1.74
C LYS A 33 -0.45 8.15 2.06
N ARG A 34 -1.28 8.36 1.03
CA ARG A 34 -2.74 8.53 1.18
C ARG A 34 -3.39 7.36 1.91
N VAL A 35 -3.03 6.12 1.58
CA VAL A 35 -3.56 4.95 2.32
C VAL A 35 -3.21 5.03 3.81
N ASN A 36 -1.97 5.37 4.14
CA ASN A 36 -1.57 5.51 5.55
C ASN A 36 -2.28 6.67 6.26
N GLU A 37 -2.57 7.77 5.56
CA GLU A 37 -3.35 8.89 6.09
C GLU A 37 -4.79 8.46 6.37
N ARG A 38 -5.45 7.76 5.43
CA ARG A 38 -6.82 7.25 5.62
C ARG A 38 -6.92 6.22 6.74
N LEU A 39 -5.90 5.38 6.89
CA LEU A 39 -5.81 4.45 8.02
C LEU A 39 -5.75 5.15 9.37
N LYS A 40 -5.14 6.34 9.46
CA LYS A 40 -5.13 7.15 10.68
C LYS A 40 -6.46 7.84 10.94
N GLU A 41 -7.14 8.27 9.88
CA GLU A 41 -8.47 8.89 9.96
C GLU A 41 -9.56 7.88 10.37
N GLY A 42 -9.38 6.59 10.08
CA GLY A 42 -10.33 5.53 10.45
C GLY A 42 -11.44 5.26 9.42
N ASP A 43 -11.42 5.95 8.28
CA ASP A 43 -12.40 5.79 7.20
C ASP A 43 -12.18 4.49 6.40
N LYS A 44 -13.00 3.46 6.66
CA LYS A 44 -12.90 2.13 6.01
C LYS A 44 -13.10 2.20 4.49
N GLU A 45 -14.17 2.84 4.03
CA GLU A 45 -14.53 2.90 2.61
C GLU A 45 -13.49 3.66 1.76
N LYS A 46 -13.00 4.79 2.29
CA LYS A 46 -11.95 5.59 1.62
C LYS A 46 -10.62 4.85 1.58
N THR A 47 -10.33 4.05 2.61
CA THR A 47 -9.14 3.20 2.66
C THR A 47 -9.20 2.12 1.58
N GLU A 48 -10.33 1.42 1.45
CA GLU A 48 -10.50 0.37 0.44
C GLU A 48 -10.41 0.89 -0.99
N THR A 49 -11.10 1.99 -1.29
CA THR A 49 -11.07 2.61 -2.62
C THR A 49 -9.65 3.04 -3.00
N THR A 50 -8.93 3.69 -2.07
CA THR A 50 -7.54 4.11 -2.29
C THR A 50 -6.60 2.90 -2.44
N LEU A 51 -6.85 1.82 -1.69
CA LEU A 51 -6.08 0.58 -1.79
C LEU A 51 -6.26 -0.08 -3.16
N ARG A 52 -7.49 -0.19 -3.67
CA ARG A 52 -7.79 -0.73 -5.02
C ARG A 52 -7.08 0.08 -6.10
N LEU A 53 -7.11 1.41 -6.01
CA LEU A 53 -6.39 2.30 -6.92
C LEU A 53 -4.87 2.08 -6.87
N LEU A 54 -4.30 1.93 -5.67
CA LEU A 54 -2.89 1.68 -5.49
C LEU A 54 -2.46 0.35 -6.13
N VAL A 55 -3.21 -0.73 -5.91
CA VAL A 55 -2.94 -2.04 -6.52
C VAL A 55 -2.96 -1.93 -8.04
N SER A 56 -4.00 -1.30 -8.62
CA SER A 56 -4.09 -1.09 -10.07
C SER A 56 -2.88 -0.34 -10.65
N VAL A 57 -2.41 0.71 -9.96
CA VAL A 57 -1.24 1.49 -10.40
C VAL A 57 0.05 0.67 -10.31
N ILE A 58 0.22 -0.14 -9.25
CA ILE A 58 1.37 -1.03 -9.10
C ILE A 58 1.41 -2.05 -10.26
N ASP A 59 0.28 -2.65 -10.59
CA ASP A 59 0.23 -3.66 -11.66
C ASP A 59 0.47 -3.07 -13.04
N LYS A 60 -0.07 -1.88 -13.32
CA LYS A 60 0.26 -1.12 -14.53
C LYS A 60 1.75 -0.77 -14.60
N ALA A 61 2.40 -0.53 -13.47
CA ALA A 61 3.84 -0.26 -13.43
C ALA A 61 4.69 -1.51 -13.68
N VAL A 62 4.22 -2.70 -13.30
CA VAL A 62 4.84 -4.00 -13.63
C VAL A 62 4.72 -4.26 -15.13
N GLN A 63 3.51 -4.12 -15.69
CA GLN A 63 3.27 -4.35 -17.12
C GLN A 63 4.14 -3.44 -18.01
N LYS A 64 4.39 -2.20 -17.56
CA LYS A 64 5.27 -1.24 -18.26
C LYS A 64 6.77 -1.47 -17.99
N GLY A 65 7.15 -2.46 -17.19
CA GLY A 65 8.55 -2.78 -16.86
C GLY A 65 9.25 -1.74 -15.97
N ILE A 66 8.50 -0.92 -15.24
CA ILE A 66 9.05 0.16 -14.41
C ILE A 66 9.52 -0.38 -13.04
N ILE A 67 8.80 -1.39 -12.54
CA ILE A 67 9.10 -2.10 -11.30
C ILE A 67 9.10 -3.61 -11.56
N HIS A 68 9.98 -4.33 -10.87
CA HIS A 68 10.03 -5.79 -10.95
C HIS A 68 8.85 -6.42 -10.19
N LYS A 69 8.40 -7.60 -10.63
CA LYS A 69 7.31 -8.38 -10.02
C LYS A 69 7.48 -8.55 -8.51
N ASN A 70 8.68 -8.92 -8.04
CA ASN A 70 8.94 -9.09 -6.61
C ASN A 70 8.84 -7.78 -5.82
N THR A 71 9.19 -6.65 -6.43
CA THR A 71 9.05 -5.33 -5.78
C THR A 71 7.59 -4.91 -5.70
N ALA A 72 6.78 -5.25 -6.71
CA ALA A 72 5.35 -5.08 -6.65
C ALA A 72 4.73 -5.95 -5.54
N SER A 73 5.04 -7.25 -5.49
CA SER A 73 4.54 -8.16 -4.46
C SER A 73 4.89 -7.70 -3.05
N ARG A 74 6.14 -7.29 -2.80
CA ARG A 74 6.57 -6.73 -1.50
C ARG A 74 5.75 -5.50 -1.12
N LYS A 75 5.53 -4.57 -2.04
CA LYS A 75 4.73 -3.36 -1.78
C LYS A 75 3.27 -3.68 -1.46
N LYS A 76 2.64 -4.59 -2.21
CA LYS A 76 1.26 -5.04 -1.95
C LYS A 76 1.16 -5.69 -0.58
N SER A 77 2.04 -6.65 -0.29
CA SER A 77 2.07 -7.37 0.99
C SER A 77 2.21 -6.43 2.17
N ASN A 78 3.18 -5.51 2.12
CA ASN A 78 3.44 -4.59 3.24
C ASN A 78 2.23 -3.69 3.56
N ILE A 79 1.46 -3.27 2.56
CA ILE A 79 0.30 -2.41 2.78
C ILE A 79 -0.89 -3.23 3.24
N ALA A 80 -1.13 -4.39 2.63
CA ALA A 80 -2.19 -5.31 3.07
C ALA A 80 -2.02 -5.72 4.54
N GLN A 81 -0.80 -6.07 4.95
CA GLN A 81 -0.48 -6.39 6.35
C GLN A 81 -0.78 -5.23 7.30
N LYS A 82 -0.46 -3.99 6.92
CA LYS A 82 -0.74 -2.80 7.75
C LYS A 82 -2.24 -2.56 7.92
N VAL A 83 -2.97 -2.64 6.81
CA VAL A 83 -4.44 -2.48 6.79
C VAL A 83 -5.08 -3.56 7.67
N ASN A 84 -4.72 -4.82 7.45
CA ASN A 84 -5.24 -5.95 8.22
C ASN A 84 -4.90 -5.83 9.71
N LYS A 85 -3.65 -5.49 10.06
CA LYS A 85 -3.24 -5.32 11.47
C LYS A 85 -4.07 -4.24 12.17
N SER A 86 -4.31 -3.12 11.49
CA SER A 86 -5.12 -2.02 12.02
C SER A 86 -6.58 -2.42 12.25
N PHE A 87 -7.16 -3.24 11.37
CA PHE A 87 -8.53 -3.73 11.54
C PHE A 87 -8.63 -4.87 12.54
N LEU A 88 -7.63 -5.76 12.60
CA LEU A 88 -7.53 -6.84 13.59
C LEU A 88 -7.43 -6.29 15.01
N SER A 89 -6.61 -5.26 15.25
CA SER A 89 -6.51 -4.62 16.57
C SER A 89 -7.83 -3.99 17.03
N ALA A 90 -8.64 -3.48 16.11
CA ALA A 90 -9.96 -2.96 16.42
C ALA A 90 -10.96 -4.07 16.78
N HIS A 91 -10.85 -5.24 16.15
CA HIS A 91 -11.73 -6.39 16.40
C HIS A 91 -11.39 -7.14 17.70
N SER A 92 -10.10 -7.28 18.03
CA SER A 92 -9.68 -7.89 19.30
C SER A 92 -10.11 -7.06 20.51
N ALA A 93 -10.12 -5.73 20.39
CA ALA A 93 -10.58 -4.83 21.46
C ALA A 93 -12.10 -4.94 21.71
N SER A 94 -12.90 -5.25 20.68
CA SER A 94 -14.34 -5.51 20.85
C SER A 94 -14.64 -6.87 21.47
N LEU A 95 -13.78 -7.87 21.25
CA LEU A 95 -13.95 -9.22 21.81
C LEU A 95 -13.61 -9.28 23.31
N SER A 96 -12.57 -8.59 23.75
CA SER A 96 -12.24 -8.49 25.19
C SER A 96 -13.32 -7.77 25.99
N LYS A 97 -13.97 -6.75 25.40
CA LYS A 97 -15.10 -6.04 26.02
C LYS A 97 -16.37 -6.91 26.16
N ALA A 98 -16.55 -7.88 25.26
CA ALA A 98 -17.67 -8.83 25.32
C ALA A 98 -17.42 -10.00 26.29
N GLN A 99 -16.15 -10.38 26.51
CA GLN A 99 -15.78 -11.46 27.43
C GLN A 99 -15.92 -11.07 28.91
N GLU A 100 -15.67 -9.81 29.27
CA GLU A 100 -15.82 -9.32 30.66
C GLU A 100 -17.28 -9.21 31.15
N LEU A 101 -18.27 -9.16 30.24
CA LEU A 101 -19.70 -9.12 30.63
C LEU A 101 -20.31 -10.51 30.88
N GLY A 102 -19.55 -11.59 30.62
CA GLY A 102 -19.98 -12.97 30.84
C GLY A 102 -19.60 -13.57 32.19
N ASP A 103 -18.59 -13.02 32.87
CA ASP A 103 -18.12 -13.55 34.18
C ASP A 103 -19.01 -13.12 35.37
N GLU A 104 -19.80 -12.05 35.24
CA GLU A 104 -20.75 -11.60 36.28
C GLU A 104 -22.02 -12.49 36.37
N ALA A 105 -22.30 -13.32 35.37
CA ALA A 105 -23.52 -14.14 35.30
C ALA A 105 -23.37 -15.58 35.82
N SER A 106 -22.18 -15.96 36.33
CA SER A 106 -21.90 -17.32 36.83
C SER A 106 -21.58 -17.38 38.34
N SER A 107 -22.02 -16.39 39.13
CA SER A 107 -22.06 -16.52 40.59
C SER A 107 -23.47 -16.91 41.05
N PRO A 108 -23.84 -18.21 41.12
CA PRO A 108 -24.98 -18.61 41.92
C PRO A 108 -24.62 -18.40 43.38
N VAL A 109 -25.42 -17.57 44.05
CA VAL A 109 -25.54 -17.45 45.50
C VAL A 109 -25.62 -18.84 46.13
N THR A 110 -24.59 -19.21 46.89
CA THR A 110 -24.62 -19.78 48.26
C THR A 110 -23.22 -19.78 48.83
#